data_AF-A0A956S5V2-F1
#
_entry.id   AF-A0A956S5V2-F1
#
_cell.length_a   1.000
_cell.length_b   1.000
_cell.length_c   1.000
_cell.angle_alpha   90.00
_cell.angle_beta   90.00
_cell.angle_gamma   90.00
#
_symmetry.space_group_name_H-M   'P 1'
#
loop_
_entity.id
_entity.type
_entity.pdbx_description
1 polymer ?
#
loop_
_entity_poly.entity_id
_entity_poly.type
_entity_poly.pdbx_seq_one_letter_code
_entity_poly.pdbx_strand_id
1 'polypeptide(L)'
;MKDLKGEIVNVNGLKIKDGSIYKITNKVDNNAPSGFVKEGTTKLPSLGIGNTVPCRFVVTNKAKNTGVFDTGLYEESPCYSTMKTEEVREIVAKLKKNIVEPYEKKYGKGILDHKNEEFWGDFGINLFAGRFFVTDKVDDLLELYIATLGYELTPKQLVGNPQFKESQYCIEDKEEVKSIKDERAENMMSAIANFGILLGTNIKKLESILKYVKFVGVNTKVDLTTLKSAFYEWLNKSENNVKTFQAAYELVENPDTSEIIDIYILVNNLAKKGVLKIANGEYNYNGVKLGADLKTVAQNLSTKKGLEEIKIELLEKE
;
A
#
# COMPACT_ATOMS: atom_id res chain seq x y z
N MET A 1 -18.34 -18.15 -4.33
CA MET A 1 -16.94 -18.17 -4.79
C MET A 1 -16.78 -17.02 -5.77
N LYS A 2 -16.06 -15.96 -5.39
CA LYS A 2 -15.63 -14.96 -6.39
C LYS A 2 -14.52 -15.65 -7.17
N ASP A 3 -14.74 -15.94 -8.44
CA ASP A 3 -13.66 -16.39 -9.31
C ASP A 3 -12.56 -15.31 -9.25
N LEU A 4 -11.40 -15.70 -8.73
CA LEU A 4 -10.20 -14.87 -8.75
C LEU A 4 -9.86 -14.66 -10.23
N LYS A 5 -10.20 -13.49 -10.75
CA LYS A 5 -9.83 -13.04 -12.10
C LYS A 5 -8.34 -13.26 -12.31
N GLY A 6 -8.00 -14.02 -13.36
CA GLY A 6 -6.62 -14.38 -13.67
C GLY A 6 -5.77 -13.16 -14.00
N GLU A 7 -4.55 -13.10 -13.46
CA GLU A 7 -3.57 -12.08 -13.85
C GLU A 7 -3.13 -12.33 -15.31
N ILE A 8 -3.33 -11.34 -16.17
CA ILE A 8 -2.89 -11.36 -17.57
C ILE A 8 -1.39 -11.07 -17.63
N VAL A 9 -0.97 -9.95 -17.02
CA VAL A 9 0.42 -9.48 -17.07
C VAL A 9 0.70 -8.49 -15.93
N ASN A 10 1.96 -8.43 -15.48
CA ASN A 10 2.46 -7.37 -14.62
C ASN A 10 3.35 -6.43 -15.44
N VAL A 11 2.96 -5.15 -15.57
CA VAL A 11 3.68 -4.14 -16.33
C VAL A 11 4.00 -2.97 -15.43
N ASN A 12 5.28 -2.68 -15.25
CA ASN A 12 5.76 -1.55 -14.45
C ASN A 12 5.11 -1.48 -13.04
N GLY A 13 4.84 -2.63 -12.43
CA GLY A 13 4.24 -2.74 -11.10
C GLY A 13 2.71 -2.67 -11.04
N LEU A 14 2.02 -2.57 -12.19
CA LEU A 14 0.58 -2.78 -12.30
C LEU A 14 0.28 -4.22 -12.72
N LYS A 15 -0.51 -4.93 -11.90
CA LYS A 15 -1.09 -6.23 -12.27
C LYS A 15 -2.37 -6.01 -13.05
N ILE A 16 -2.34 -6.30 -14.36
CA ILE A 16 -3.52 -6.26 -15.23
C ILE A 16 -4.23 -7.61 -15.15
N LYS A 17 -5.50 -7.60 -14.78
CA LYS A 17 -6.34 -8.79 -14.54
C LYS A 17 -7.45 -8.86 -15.58
N ASP A 18 -7.86 -10.08 -15.90
CA ASP A 18 -8.96 -10.34 -16.83
C ASP A 18 -10.31 -9.89 -16.27
N GLY A 19 -11.14 -9.24 -17.09
CA GLY A 19 -12.44 -8.67 -16.72
C GLY A 19 -12.46 -7.62 -15.59
N SER A 20 -11.32 -7.03 -15.23
CA SER A 20 -11.22 -5.98 -14.22
C SER A 20 -11.48 -4.57 -14.77
N ILE A 21 -11.81 -3.65 -13.86
CA ILE A 21 -12.05 -2.24 -14.18
C ILE A 21 -10.95 -1.40 -13.52
N TYR A 22 -10.23 -0.64 -14.33
CA TYR A 22 -9.20 0.28 -13.88
C TYR A 22 -9.65 1.72 -14.07
N LYS A 23 -9.44 2.58 -13.07
CA LYS A 23 -9.82 4.00 -13.14
C LYS A 23 -8.60 4.91 -13.12
N ILE A 24 -8.57 5.85 -14.05
CA ILE A 24 -7.60 6.95 -14.05
C ILE A 24 -7.99 7.97 -12.98
N THR A 25 -7.05 8.32 -12.10
CA THR A 25 -7.18 9.37 -11.09
C THR A 25 -6.07 10.41 -11.25
N ASN A 26 -6.27 11.61 -10.72
CA ASN A 26 -5.22 12.62 -10.70
C ASN A 26 -4.02 12.12 -9.86
N LYS A 27 -2.82 12.41 -10.35
CA LYS A 27 -1.58 12.26 -9.59
C LYS A 27 -1.35 13.55 -8.80
N VAL A 28 -1.22 13.42 -7.49
CA VAL A 28 -0.99 14.57 -6.60
C VAL A 28 0.46 15.02 -6.74
N ASP A 29 0.69 16.29 -7.09
CA ASP A 29 2.02 16.92 -7.03
C ASP A 29 2.11 17.75 -5.75
N ASN A 30 2.98 17.34 -4.84
CA ASN A 30 3.18 18.01 -3.56
C ASN A 30 3.93 19.35 -3.68
N ASN A 31 4.45 19.70 -4.87
CA ASN A 31 5.07 20.98 -5.16
C ASN A 31 4.10 22.00 -5.81
N ALA A 32 2.82 21.64 -6.02
CA ALA A 32 1.81 22.55 -6.54
C ALA A 32 1.37 23.60 -5.49
N PRO A 33 0.97 24.83 -5.89
CA PRO A 33 0.48 25.86 -4.96
C PRO A 33 -0.64 25.34 -4.06
N SER A 34 -0.69 25.78 -2.79
CA SER A 34 -1.48 25.18 -1.69
C SER A 34 -2.98 24.98 -1.94
N GLY A 35 -3.58 25.71 -2.89
CA GLY A 35 -4.98 25.52 -3.31
C GLY A 35 -5.21 24.21 -4.08
N PHE A 36 -4.21 23.69 -4.79
CA PHE A 36 -4.31 22.48 -5.62
C PHE A 36 -4.07 21.18 -4.84
N VAL A 37 -3.23 21.26 -3.79
CA VAL A 37 -2.91 20.13 -2.90
C VAL A 37 -4.11 19.71 -2.05
N LYS A 38 -4.97 20.66 -1.64
CA LYS A 38 -6.21 20.36 -0.88
C LYS A 38 -7.24 19.54 -1.66
N GLU A 39 -7.24 19.65 -2.99
CA GLU A 39 -8.13 18.90 -3.90
C GLU A 39 -7.44 17.66 -4.52
N GLY A 40 -6.15 17.42 -4.22
CA GLY A 40 -5.39 16.31 -4.79
C GLY A 40 -5.16 16.44 -6.30
N THR A 41 -5.01 17.66 -6.82
CA THR A 41 -4.84 17.92 -8.26
C THR A 41 -3.65 18.86 -8.50
N THR A 42 -3.27 19.05 -9.77
CA THR A 42 -2.08 19.86 -10.16
C THR A 42 -2.42 21.01 -11.12
N LYS A 43 -3.68 21.10 -11.58
CA LYS A 43 -4.25 22.17 -12.40
C LYS A 43 -5.75 22.28 -12.11
N LEU A 44 -6.43 23.33 -12.61
CA LEU A 44 -7.88 23.50 -12.50
C LEU A 44 -8.58 22.15 -12.72
N PRO A 45 -9.49 21.70 -11.83
CA PRO A 45 -10.29 20.50 -12.04
C PRO A 45 -11.34 20.77 -13.12
N SER A 46 -10.90 21.10 -14.33
CA SER A 46 -11.75 21.11 -15.50
C SER A 46 -11.91 19.66 -15.95
N LEU A 47 -13.05 19.08 -15.58
CA LEU A 47 -13.59 17.86 -16.16
C LEU A 47 -13.38 17.89 -17.69
N GLY A 48 -12.56 16.98 -18.22
CA GLY A 48 -12.38 16.79 -19.66
C GLY A 48 -11.07 17.31 -20.29
N ILE A 49 -10.12 17.87 -19.53
CA ILE A 49 -8.76 18.06 -20.06
C ILE A 49 -8.02 16.73 -19.98
N GLY A 50 -7.66 16.17 -21.14
CA GLY A 50 -6.87 14.96 -21.27
C GLY A 50 -5.63 15.18 -22.13
N ASN A 51 -4.69 14.25 -22.07
CA ASN A 51 -3.58 14.16 -23.02
C ASN A 51 -3.75 12.88 -23.86
N THR A 52 -3.42 12.98 -25.14
CA THR A 52 -3.30 11.80 -26.00
C THR A 52 -1.86 11.34 -25.96
N VAL A 53 -1.61 10.08 -25.59
CA VAL A 53 -0.27 9.50 -25.55
C VAL A 53 -0.14 8.45 -26.64
N PRO A 54 0.96 8.45 -27.43
CA PRO A 54 1.19 7.46 -28.47
C PRO A 54 1.81 6.18 -27.91
N CYS A 55 1.94 5.15 -28.75
CA CYS A 55 2.88 4.07 -28.48
C CYS A 55 4.32 4.61 -28.60
N ARG A 56 5.21 4.20 -27.69
CA ARG A 56 6.60 4.66 -27.68
C ARG A 56 7.35 4.12 -28.90
N PHE A 57 8.01 4.99 -29.66
CA PHE A 57 8.91 4.57 -30.74
C PHE A 57 10.36 4.53 -30.26
N VAL A 58 11.09 3.46 -30.59
CA VAL A 58 12.50 3.28 -30.22
C VAL A 58 13.35 3.10 -31.47
N VAL A 59 14.32 4.01 -31.65
CA VAL A 59 15.32 3.94 -32.72
C VAL A 59 16.29 2.80 -32.44
N THR A 60 16.24 1.75 -33.25
CA THR A 60 17.10 0.56 -33.14
C THR A 60 18.34 0.66 -34.03
N ASN A 61 18.28 1.45 -35.11
CA ASN A 61 19.43 1.73 -35.96
C ASN A 61 19.62 3.24 -36.14
N LYS A 62 20.57 3.80 -35.39
CA LYS A 62 20.90 5.23 -35.42
C LYS A 62 21.44 5.71 -36.77
N ALA A 63 22.12 4.85 -37.54
CA ALA A 63 22.71 5.24 -38.82
C ALA A 63 21.66 5.41 -39.93
N LYS A 64 20.56 4.65 -39.86
CA LYS A 64 19.46 4.71 -40.84
C LYS A 64 18.23 5.46 -40.33
N ASN A 65 18.28 5.96 -39.09
CA ASN A 65 17.14 6.53 -38.38
C ASN A 65 15.88 5.63 -38.40
N THR A 66 16.08 4.32 -38.40
CA THR A 66 14.99 3.34 -38.38
C THR A 66 14.79 2.79 -36.96
N GLY A 67 13.56 2.48 -36.62
CA GLY A 67 13.17 1.98 -35.31
C GLY A 67 11.97 1.06 -35.38
N VAL A 68 11.47 0.70 -34.21
CA VAL A 68 10.22 -0.05 -34.04
C VAL A 68 9.41 0.56 -32.91
N PHE A 69 8.11 0.35 -32.93
CA PHE A 69 7.26 0.67 -31.79
C PHE A 69 7.52 -0.33 -30.66
N ASP A 70 7.76 0.19 -29.46
CA ASP A 70 8.03 -0.60 -28.26
C ASP A 70 6.71 -1.03 -27.64
N THR A 71 6.09 -2.02 -28.28
CA THR A 71 4.75 -2.50 -27.91
C THR A 71 4.81 -3.54 -26.80
N GLY A 72 5.93 -4.27 -26.65
CA GLY A 72 6.02 -5.42 -25.74
C GLY A 72 5.18 -6.64 -26.18
N LEU A 73 4.51 -6.57 -27.33
CA LEU A 73 3.68 -7.67 -27.84
C LEU A 73 4.51 -8.77 -28.53
N TYR A 74 5.80 -8.54 -28.73
CA TYR A 74 6.74 -9.42 -29.41
C TYR A 74 8.02 -9.61 -28.60
N GLU A 75 8.67 -10.77 -28.72
CA GLU A 75 9.87 -11.12 -27.94
C GLU A 75 11.04 -10.14 -28.21
N GLU A 76 11.11 -9.61 -29.42
CA GLU A 76 12.10 -8.64 -29.87
C GLU A 76 11.79 -7.17 -29.49
N SER A 77 10.74 -6.94 -28.71
CA SER A 77 10.37 -5.58 -28.29
C SER A 77 11.48 -4.95 -27.43
N PRO A 78 11.86 -3.68 -27.67
CA PRO A 78 12.93 -3.00 -26.94
C PRO A 78 12.80 -3.03 -25.40
N CYS A 79 11.59 -3.03 -24.86
CA CYS A 79 11.31 -3.12 -23.43
C CYS A 79 11.89 -4.37 -22.75
N TYR A 80 12.17 -5.43 -23.52
CA TYR A 80 12.72 -6.70 -23.04
C TYR A 80 14.24 -6.80 -23.11
N SER A 81 14.94 -5.76 -23.56
CA SER A 81 16.39 -5.77 -23.81
C SER A 81 17.27 -6.21 -22.63
N THR A 82 16.78 -6.11 -21.39
CA THR A 82 17.49 -6.53 -20.18
C THR A 82 16.90 -7.76 -19.50
N MET A 83 15.86 -8.37 -20.07
CA MET A 83 15.15 -9.52 -19.51
C MET A 83 15.67 -10.85 -20.09
N LYS A 84 15.45 -11.96 -19.37
CA LYS A 84 15.82 -13.29 -19.85
C LYS A 84 14.80 -13.78 -20.88
N THR A 85 15.29 -14.46 -21.92
CA THR A 85 14.48 -14.95 -23.05
C THR A 85 13.30 -15.82 -22.59
N GLU A 86 13.50 -16.68 -21.60
CA GLU A 86 12.45 -17.57 -21.08
C GLU A 86 11.31 -16.77 -20.43
N GLU A 87 11.64 -15.76 -19.62
CA GLU A 87 10.66 -14.87 -18.98
C GLU A 87 9.89 -14.06 -20.04
N VAL A 88 10.60 -13.57 -21.07
CA VAL A 88 10.00 -12.82 -22.18
C VAL A 88 8.99 -13.68 -22.95
N ARG A 89 9.33 -14.93 -23.26
CA ARG A 89 8.43 -15.86 -23.95
C ARG A 89 7.13 -16.09 -23.20
N GLU A 90 7.20 -16.26 -21.88
CA GLU A 90 6.01 -16.45 -21.04
C GLU A 90 5.11 -15.21 -21.04
N ILE A 91 5.70 -14.02 -20.94
CA ILE A 91 4.97 -12.75 -20.98
C ILE A 91 4.30 -12.58 -22.35
N VAL A 92 5.07 -12.71 -23.44
CA VAL A 92 4.58 -12.54 -24.81
C VAL A 92 3.51 -13.58 -25.14
N ALA A 93 3.62 -14.82 -24.69
CA ALA A 93 2.58 -15.83 -24.87
C ALA A 93 1.25 -15.43 -24.20
N LYS A 94 1.30 -14.85 -22.99
CA LYS A 94 0.10 -14.33 -22.31
C LYS A 94 -0.48 -13.13 -23.05
N LEU A 95 0.36 -12.18 -23.48
CA LEU A 95 -0.09 -11.01 -24.23
C LEU A 95 -0.68 -11.38 -25.58
N LYS A 96 -0.09 -12.36 -26.26
CA LYS A 96 -0.60 -12.87 -27.54
C LYS A 96 -2.00 -13.44 -27.40
N LYS A 97 -2.21 -14.31 -26.40
CA LYS A 97 -3.51 -14.94 -26.12
C LYS A 97 -4.58 -13.93 -25.73
N ASN A 98 -4.25 -12.94 -24.90
CA ASN A 98 -5.24 -12.05 -24.28
C ASN A 98 -5.42 -10.71 -25.02
N ILE A 99 -4.41 -10.25 -25.78
CA ILE A 99 -4.43 -8.95 -26.48
C ILE A 99 -4.31 -9.16 -27.99
N VAL A 100 -3.21 -9.75 -28.48
CA VAL A 100 -2.92 -9.77 -29.92
C VAL A 100 -3.97 -10.54 -30.71
N GLU A 101 -4.22 -11.80 -30.36
CA GLU A 101 -5.17 -12.64 -31.10
C GLU A 101 -6.60 -12.11 -31.06
N PRO A 102 -7.16 -11.68 -29.90
CA PRO A 102 -8.49 -11.09 -29.87
C PRO A 102 -8.58 -9.76 -30.63
N TYR A 103 -7.56 -8.91 -30.59
CA TYR A 103 -7.56 -7.61 -31.27
C TYR A 103 -7.45 -7.78 -32.78
N GLU A 104 -6.51 -8.61 -33.24
CA GLU A 104 -6.32 -8.92 -34.66
C GLU A 104 -7.51 -9.67 -35.26
N LYS A 105 -8.19 -10.51 -34.47
CA LYS A 105 -9.45 -11.13 -34.90
C LYS A 105 -10.54 -10.08 -35.19
N LYS A 106 -10.53 -8.97 -34.45
CA LYS A 106 -11.52 -7.88 -34.59
C LYS A 106 -11.18 -6.92 -35.72
N TYR A 107 -9.90 -6.55 -35.87
CA TYR A 107 -9.47 -5.46 -36.74
C TYR A 107 -8.62 -5.87 -37.95
N GLY A 108 -8.16 -7.12 -38.01
CA GLY A 108 -7.32 -7.62 -39.08
C GLY A 108 -6.00 -8.19 -38.56
N LYS A 109 -5.57 -9.29 -39.18
CA LYS A 109 -4.33 -9.99 -38.83
C LYS A 109 -3.10 -9.13 -39.14
N GLY A 110 -2.15 -9.10 -38.21
CA GLY A 110 -0.91 -8.33 -38.33
C GLY A 110 -1.06 -6.83 -38.09
N ILE A 111 -2.24 -6.32 -37.70
CA ILE A 111 -2.43 -4.88 -37.48
C ILE A 111 -1.54 -4.37 -36.32
N LEU A 112 -1.27 -5.22 -35.34
CA LEU A 112 -0.44 -4.88 -34.17
C LEU A 112 1.06 -5.12 -34.38
N ASP A 113 1.49 -5.50 -35.59
CA ASP A 113 2.92 -5.63 -35.92
C ASP A 113 3.67 -4.35 -35.54
N HIS A 114 4.76 -4.50 -34.79
CA HIS A 114 5.55 -3.36 -34.27
C HIS A 114 6.23 -2.50 -35.35
N LYS A 115 6.15 -2.91 -36.63
CA LYS A 115 6.60 -2.17 -37.82
C LYS A 115 5.44 -1.58 -38.62
N ASN A 116 4.20 -1.77 -38.18
CA ASN A 116 3.04 -1.16 -38.82
C ASN A 116 2.96 0.34 -38.49
N GLU A 117 3.71 1.15 -39.23
CA GLU A 117 3.80 2.60 -39.02
C GLU A 117 2.46 3.31 -39.23
N GLU A 118 1.61 2.82 -40.12
CA GLU A 118 0.27 3.39 -40.36
C GLU A 118 -0.59 3.27 -39.10
N PHE A 119 -0.69 2.06 -38.54
CA PHE A 119 -1.48 1.85 -37.34
C PHE A 119 -0.90 2.57 -36.12
N TRP A 120 0.38 2.35 -35.82
CA TRP A 120 0.98 2.89 -34.60
C TRP A 120 1.27 4.39 -34.67
N GLY A 121 1.40 4.95 -35.87
CA GLY A 121 1.50 6.40 -36.09
C GLY A 121 0.21 7.14 -35.74
N ASP A 122 -0.94 6.52 -36.03
CA ASP A 122 -2.26 7.07 -35.72
C ASP A 122 -2.79 6.63 -34.34
N PHE A 123 -2.19 5.61 -33.73
CA PHE A 123 -2.61 5.09 -32.44
C PHE A 123 -2.35 6.09 -31.31
N GLY A 124 -3.44 6.55 -30.68
CA GLY A 124 -3.41 7.49 -29.58
C GLY A 124 -4.33 7.10 -28.43
N ILE A 125 -3.82 7.15 -27.21
CA ILE A 125 -4.55 6.81 -25.99
C ILE A 125 -4.93 8.09 -25.27
N ASN A 126 -6.24 8.35 -25.13
CA ASN A 126 -6.72 9.52 -24.41
C ASN A 126 -6.71 9.28 -22.90
N LEU A 127 -5.82 9.93 -22.15
CA LEU A 127 -5.75 9.84 -20.70
C LEU A 127 -6.35 11.08 -20.06
N PHE A 128 -7.35 10.88 -19.20
CA PHE A 128 -7.96 11.93 -18.39
C PHE A 128 -8.53 11.33 -17.11
N ALA A 129 -8.52 12.12 -16.04
CA ALA A 129 -9.08 11.69 -14.77
C ALA A 129 -10.57 11.36 -14.90
N GLY A 130 -10.97 10.20 -14.37
CA GLY A 130 -12.33 9.70 -14.49
C GLY A 130 -12.55 8.71 -15.64
N ARG A 131 -11.61 8.59 -16.60
CA ARG A 131 -11.64 7.50 -17.58
C ARG A 131 -11.53 6.14 -16.89
N PHE A 132 -12.23 5.16 -17.44
CA PHE A 132 -12.12 3.76 -17.06
C PHE A 132 -11.58 2.94 -18.23
N PHE A 133 -10.74 1.95 -17.91
CA PHE A 133 -10.42 0.85 -18.81
C PHE A 133 -11.15 -0.39 -18.30
N VAL A 134 -11.91 -1.05 -19.17
CA VAL A 134 -12.62 -2.30 -18.87
C VAL A 134 -11.91 -3.42 -19.62
N THR A 135 -11.19 -4.31 -18.93
CA THR A 135 -10.32 -5.29 -19.60
C THR A 135 -11.07 -6.39 -20.35
N ASP A 136 -12.39 -6.52 -20.17
CA ASP A 136 -13.26 -7.32 -21.05
C ASP A 136 -13.30 -6.77 -22.50
N LYS A 137 -13.00 -5.48 -22.68
CA LYS A 137 -12.89 -4.86 -24.01
C LYS A 137 -11.44 -4.87 -24.43
N VAL A 138 -11.15 -5.57 -25.53
CA VAL A 138 -9.78 -5.71 -26.04
C VAL A 138 -9.13 -4.36 -26.38
N ASP A 139 -9.91 -3.36 -26.80
CA ASP A 139 -9.43 -1.99 -27.05
C ASP A 139 -8.91 -1.34 -25.77
N ASP A 140 -9.71 -1.34 -24.70
CA ASP A 140 -9.33 -0.79 -23.40
C ASP A 140 -8.17 -1.57 -22.78
N LEU A 141 -8.10 -2.89 -22.98
CA LEU A 141 -7.00 -3.72 -22.52
C LEU A 141 -5.68 -3.37 -23.22
N LEU A 142 -5.70 -3.23 -24.56
CA LEU A 142 -4.54 -2.80 -25.34
C LEU A 142 -4.07 -1.41 -24.89
N GLU A 143 -4.99 -0.45 -24.79
CA GLU A 143 -4.67 0.92 -24.38
C GLU A 143 -4.12 0.98 -22.96
N LEU A 144 -4.73 0.28 -22.00
CA LEU A 144 -4.22 0.19 -20.62
C LEU A 144 -2.80 -0.39 -20.59
N TYR A 145 -2.57 -1.47 -21.35
CA TYR A 145 -1.28 -2.12 -21.43
C TYR A 145 -0.19 -1.20 -22.00
N ILE A 146 -0.45 -0.58 -23.16
CA ILE A 146 0.51 0.32 -23.82
C ILE A 146 0.79 1.58 -22.98
N ALA A 147 -0.24 2.21 -22.40
CA ALA A 147 -0.05 3.37 -21.53
C ALA A 147 0.76 3.03 -20.28
N THR A 148 0.54 1.84 -19.70
CA THR A 148 1.30 1.38 -18.53
C THR A 148 2.74 1.06 -18.91
N LEU A 149 2.98 0.39 -20.04
CA LEU A 149 4.31 0.06 -20.56
C LEU A 149 5.15 1.32 -20.82
N GLY A 150 4.53 2.36 -21.38
CA GLY A 150 5.15 3.65 -21.67
C GLY A 150 5.42 4.54 -20.46
N TYR A 151 5.08 4.11 -19.24
CA TYR A 151 5.14 4.90 -18.00
C TYR A 151 4.21 6.13 -17.99
N GLU A 152 3.14 6.13 -18.79
CA GLU A 152 2.18 7.24 -18.87
C GLU A 152 1.16 7.23 -17.71
N LEU A 153 1.01 6.08 -17.05
CA LEU A 153 0.15 5.87 -15.88
C LEU A 153 0.99 5.40 -14.68
N THR A 154 0.90 6.12 -13.55
CA THR A 154 1.50 5.67 -12.28
C THR A 154 0.55 4.74 -11.54
N PRO A 155 0.90 3.48 -11.24
CA PRO A 155 0.12 2.66 -10.30
C PRO A 155 0.01 3.40 -8.96
N LYS A 156 -1.19 3.52 -8.38
CA LYS A 156 -1.42 4.42 -7.23
C LYS A 156 -0.48 4.17 -6.04
N GLN A 157 -0.11 2.90 -5.82
CA GLN A 157 0.83 2.45 -4.79
C GLN A 157 2.30 2.84 -5.05
N LEU A 158 2.64 3.31 -6.25
CA LEU A 158 3.97 3.74 -6.67
C LEU A 158 4.09 5.26 -6.85
N VAL A 159 3.14 6.05 -6.34
CA VAL A 159 3.24 7.51 -6.36
C VAL A 159 4.50 7.95 -5.60
N GLY A 160 5.32 8.77 -6.26
CA GLY A 160 6.62 9.21 -5.74
C GLY A 160 7.81 8.44 -6.29
N ASN A 161 7.60 7.32 -7.02
CA ASN A 161 8.69 6.63 -7.70
C ASN A 161 9.23 7.50 -8.87
N PRO A 162 10.55 7.81 -8.92
CA PRO A 162 11.15 8.66 -9.95
C PRO A 162 10.92 8.19 -11.39
N GLN A 163 10.72 6.89 -11.60
CA GLN A 163 10.48 6.29 -12.91
C GLN A 163 9.21 6.82 -13.58
N PHE A 164 8.24 7.26 -12.79
CA PHE A 164 6.97 7.80 -13.27
C PHE A 164 6.92 9.33 -13.24
N LYS A 165 8.04 10.03 -13.06
CA LYS A 165 8.06 11.49 -12.87
C LYS A 165 7.27 12.27 -13.95
N GLU A 166 7.29 11.81 -15.19
CA GLU A 166 6.64 12.49 -16.33
C GLU A 166 5.13 12.18 -16.45
N SER A 167 4.66 11.09 -15.85
CA SER A 167 3.22 10.76 -15.88
C SER A 167 2.40 11.79 -15.10
N GLN A 168 1.24 12.12 -15.67
CA GLN A 168 0.29 13.08 -15.10
C GLN A 168 -0.82 12.42 -14.29
N TYR A 169 -1.06 11.13 -14.51
CA TYR A 169 -2.18 10.41 -13.92
C TYR A 169 -1.75 9.16 -13.16
N CYS A 170 -2.60 8.78 -12.21
CA CYS A 170 -2.53 7.49 -11.55
C CYS A 170 -3.56 6.51 -12.13
N ILE A 171 -3.31 5.21 -11.95
CA ILE A 171 -4.22 4.14 -12.30
C ILE A 171 -4.50 3.26 -11.07
N GLU A 172 -5.77 2.91 -10.87
CA GLU A 172 -6.27 2.14 -9.73
C GLU A 172 -7.17 1.00 -10.20
N ASP A 173 -6.92 -0.22 -9.72
CA ASP A 173 -7.88 -1.33 -9.81
C ASP A 173 -9.06 -1.04 -8.87
N LYS A 174 -10.27 -0.95 -9.42
CA LYS A 174 -11.47 -0.62 -8.64
C LYS A 174 -11.88 -1.69 -7.65
N GLU A 175 -11.65 -2.96 -7.97
CA GLU A 175 -12.00 -4.06 -7.07
C GLU A 175 -11.03 -4.11 -5.90
N GLU A 176 -9.74 -3.89 -6.17
CA GLU A 176 -8.70 -3.83 -5.14
C GLU A 176 -8.92 -2.64 -4.19
N VAL A 177 -9.20 -1.44 -4.72
CA VAL A 177 -9.50 -0.27 -3.89
C VAL A 177 -10.75 -0.48 -3.03
N LYS A 178 -11.79 -1.12 -3.57
CA LYS A 178 -12.99 -1.45 -2.79
C LYS A 178 -12.63 -2.41 -1.65
N SER A 179 -11.89 -3.48 -1.94
CA SER A 179 -11.45 -4.44 -0.94
C SER A 179 -10.65 -3.79 0.20
N ILE A 180 -9.71 -2.90 -0.11
CA ILE A 180 -8.91 -2.19 0.91
C ILE A 180 -9.81 -1.29 1.79
N LYS A 181 -10.81 -0.63 1.21
CA LYS A 181 -11.77 0.18 1.97
C LYS A 181 -12.64 -0.68 2.89
N ASP A 182 -13.10 -1.81 2.40
CA ASP A 182 -13.91 -2.76 3.16
C ASP A 182 -13.09 -3.32 4.34
N GLU A 183 -11.84 -3.74 4.10
CA GLU A 183 -10.91 -4.22 5.13
C GLU A 183 -10.60 -3.14 6.19
N ARG A 184 -10.40 -1.88 5.77
CA ARG A 184 -10.22 -0.75 6.69
C ARG A 184 -11.44 -0.53 7.57
N ALA A 185 -12.64 -0.60 7.00
CA ALA A 185 -13.88 -0.46 7.74
C ALA A 185 -14.07 -1.62 8.74
N GLU A 186 -13.74 -2.84 8.34
CA GLU A 186 -13.79 -4.03 9.21
C GLU A 186 -12.81 -3.94 10.39
N ASN A 187 -11.57 -3.52 10.13
CA ASN A 187 -10.57 -3.30 11.18
C ASN A 187 -11.00 -2.20 12.16
N MET A 188 -11.57 -1.11 11.64
CA MET A 188 -12.13 -0.04 12.47
C MET A 188 -13.27 -0.55 13.36
N MET A 189 -14.22 -1.30 12.79
CA MET A 189 -15.35 -1.87 13.53
C MET A 189 -14.86 -2.84 14.61
N SER A 190 -13.90 -3.71 14.29
CA SER A 190 -13.30 -4.64 15.24
C SER A 190 -12.60 -3.91 16.40
N ALA A 191 -11.84 -2.86 16.12
CA ALA A 191 -11.21 -2.05 17.16
C ALA A 191 -12.25 -1.39 18.10
N ILE A 192 -13.33 -0.84 17.54
CA ILE A 192 -14.43 -0.25 18.32
C ILE A 192 -15.14 -1.31 19.17
N ALA A 193 -15.41 -2.48 18.60
CA ALA A 193 -16.07 -3.59 19.30
C ALA A 193 -15.22 -4.09 20.48
N ASN A 194 -13.93 -4.35 20.25
CA ASN A 194 -12.98 -4.81 21.27
C ASN A 194 -12.80 -3.77 22.39
N PHE A 195 -12.74 -2.49 22.03
CA PHE A 195 -12.78 -1.40 23.01
C PHE A 195 -14.05 -1.43 23.85
N GLY A 196 -15.22 -1.59 23.22
CA GLY A 196 -16.51 -1.67 23.90
C GLY A 196 -16.61 -2.86 24.85
N ILE A 197 -16.10 -4.03 24.44
CA ILE A 197 -16.03 -5.24 25.26
C ILE A 197 -15.22 -4.95 26.52
N LEU A 198 -13.97 -4.49 26.38
CA LEU A 198 -13.11 -4.23 27.55
C LEU A 198 -13.65 -3.12 28.45
N LEU A 199 -14.30 -2.11 27.87
CA LEU A 199 -14.94 -1.05 28.65
C LEU A 199 -16.05 -1.63 29.56
N GLY A 200 -16.78 -2.64 29.09
CA GLY A 200 -17.84 -3.30 29.85
C GLY A 200 -17.36 -4.42 30.77
N THR A 201 -16.28 -5.13 30.44
CA THR A 201 -15.84 -6.34 31.15
C THR A 201 -14.61 -6.13 32.03
N ASN A 202 -13.64 -5.32 31.61
CA ASN A 202 -12.37 -5.15 32.31
C ASN A 202 -11.72 -3.79 32.00
N ILE A 203 -12.19 -2.76 32.70
CA ILE A 203 -11.71 -1.38 32.50
C ILE A 203 -10.23 -1.20 32.83
N LYS A 204 -9.67 -1.97 33.77
CA LYS A 204 -8.24 -1.90 34.11
C LYS A 204 -7.38 -2.40 32.95
N LYS A 205 -7.77 -3.51 32.33
CA LYS A 205 -7.12 -4.06 31.14
C LYS A 205 -7.21 -3.08 29.96
N LEU A 206 -8.35 -2.41 29.80
CA LEU A 206 -8.49 -1.33 28.81
C LEU A 206 -7.51 -0.18 29.09
N GLU A 207 -7.42 0.31 30.33
CA GLU A 207 -6.45 1.34 30.71
C GLU A 207 -5.02 0.96 30.35
N SER A 208 -4.66 -0.29 30.63
CA SER A 208 -3.34 -0.84 30.34
C SER A 208 -3.03 -0.79 28.84
N ILE A 209 -3.97 -1.25 28.01
CA ILE A 209 -3.86 -1.17 26.54
C ILE A 209 -3.76 0.28 26.06
N LEU A 210 -4.62 1.17 26.55
CA LEU A 210 -4.62 2.57 26.14
C LEU A 210 -3.30 3.28 26.49
N LYS A 211 -2.71 2.98 27.66
CA LYS A 211 -1.37 3.47 28.03
C LYS A 211 -0.28 2.87 27.13
N TYR A 212 -0.37 1.58 26.81
CA TYR A 212 0.59 0.89 25.93
C TYR A 212 0.63 1.47 24.51
N VAL A 213 -0.53 1.83 23.96
CA VAL A 213 -0.65 2.48 22.65
C VAL A 213 -0.43 4.00 22.70
N LYS A 214 -0.06 4.53 23.88
CA LYS A 214 0.17 5.96 24.13
C LYS A 214 -1.03 6.83 23.73
N PHE A 215 -2.24 6.34 23.95
CA PHE A 215 -3.44 7.15 23.85
C PHE A 215 -3.33 8.30 24.88
N VAL A 216 -3.23 9.55 24.40
CA VAL A 216 -3.00 10.72 25.26
C VAL A 216 -4.31 11.10 25.94
N GLY A 217 -4.28 11.37 27.24
CA GLY A 217 -5.47 11.78 28.01
C GLY A 217 -6.24 10.62 28.66
N VAL A 218 -5.60 9.46 28.89
CA VAL A 218 -6.19 8.35 29.67
C VAL A 218 -6.48 8.82 31.10
N ASN A 219 -7.68 9.32 31.30
CA ASN A 219 -8.33 9.31 32.60
C ASN A 219 -9.67 8.59 32.41
N THR A 220 -9.68 7.30 32.71
CA THR A 220 -10.90 6.47 32.69
C THR A 220 -11.89 6.85 33.78
N LYS A 221 -11.55 7.79 34.66
CA LYS A 221 -12.51 8.46 35.56
C LYS A 221 -13.27 9.59 34.88
N VAL A 222 -12.97 9.91 33.61
CA VAL A 222 -13.77 10.82 32.78
C VAL A 222 -15.05 10.11 32.37
N ASP A 223 -16.10 10.88 32.08
CA ASP A 223 -17.36 10.37 31.53
C ASP A 223 -17.13 9.40 30.34
N LEU A 224 -17.84 8.27 30.36
CA LEU A 224 -17.68 7.18 29.39
C LEU A 224 -17.99 7.62 27.96
N THR A 225 -18.90 8.58 27.77
CA THR A 225 -19.24 9.13 26.45
C THR A 225 -18.07 9.90 25.87
N THR A 226 -17.39 10.68 26.71
CA THR A 226 -16.18 11.42 26.34
C THR A 226 -15.05 10.46 25.95
N LEU A 227 -14.83 9.38 26.70
CA LEU A 227 -13.80 8.39 26.39
C LEU A 227 -14.06 7.67 25.06
N LYS A 228 -15.31 7.25 24.81
CA LYS A 228 -15.73 6.63 23.54
C LYS A 228 -15.48 7.56 22.35
N SER A 229 -15.85 8.83 22.50
CA SER A 229 -15.68 9.85 21.45
C SER A 229 -14.20 10.11 21.15
N ALA A 230 -13.38 10.29 22.19
CA ALA A 230 -11.95 10.49 22.05
C ALA A 230 -11.25 9.29 21.42
N PHE A 231 -11.65 8.06 21.77
CA PHE A 231 -11.11 6.85 21.16
C PHE A 231 -11.48 6.75 19.67
N TYR A 232 -12.75 7.01 19.32
CA TYR A 232 -13.20 7.03 17.93
C TYR A 232 -12.44 8.06 17.08
N GLU A 233 -12.29 9.29 17.60
CA GLU A 233 -11.48 10.33 16.94
C GLU A 233 -10.02 9.92 16.77
N TRP A 234 -9.43 9.26 17.78
CA TRP A 234 -8.06 8.79 17.70
C TRP A 234 -7.87 7.71 16.64
N LEU A 235 -8.80 6.75 16.54
CA LEU A 235 -8.76 5.76 15.46
C LEU A 235 -8.87 6.41 14.07
N ASN A 236 -9.73 7.42 13.91
CA ASN A 236 -9.91 8.14 12.65
C ASN A 236 -8.70 9.00 12.24
N LYS A 237 -7.80 9.34 13.17
CA LYS A 237 -6.59 10.12 12.86
C LYS A 237 -5.57 9.32 12.05
N SER A 238 -5.53 7.99 12.16
CA SER A 238 -4.55 7.16 11.45
C SER A 238 -4.94 5.68 11.43
N GLU A 239 -4.84 5.03 10.27
CA GLU A 239 -4.96 3.57 10.15
C GLU A 239 -3.97 2.83 11.06
N ASN A 240 -2.80 3.43 11.31
CA ASN A 240 -1.80 2.86 12.22
C ASN A 240 -2.32 2.79 13.67
N ASN A 241 -3.21 3.69 14.08
CA ASN A 241 -3.81 3.66 15.42
C ASN A 241 -4.72 2.44 15.58
N VAL A 242 -5.51 2.14 14.55
CA VAL A 242 -6.36 0.93 14.49
C VAL A 242 -5.50 -0.33 14.65
N LYS A 243 -4.45 -0.47 13.83
CA LYS A 243 -3.52 -1.61 13.89
C LYS A 243 -2.82 -1.72 15.22
N THR A 244 -2.34 -0.60 15.77
CA THR A 244 -1.62 -0.59 17.06
C THR A 244 -2.52 -0.99 18.22
N PHE A 245 -3.80 -0.57 18.21
CA PHE A 245 -4.78 -0.99 19.21
C PHE A 245 -5.13 -2.46 19.09
N GLN A 246 -5.41 -2.95 17.89
CA GLN A 246 -5.73 -4.37 17.68
C GLN A 246 -4.57 -5.28 18.10
N ALA A 247 -3.33 -4.95 17.72
CA ALA A 247 -2.15 -5.71 18.15
C ALA A 247 -1.99 -5.71 19.68
N ALA A 248 -2.24 -4.58 20.34
CA ALA A 248 -2.21 -4.52 21.79
C ALA A 248 -3.33 -5.35 22.43
N TYR A 249 -4.53 -5.35 21.86
CA TYR A 249 -5.64 -6.18 22.31
C TYR A 249 -5.30 -7.68 22.22
N GLU A 250 -4.75 -8.12 21.08
CA GLU A 250 -4.32 -9.51 20.86
C GLU A 250 -3.27 -9.97 21.88
N LEU A 251 -2.30 -9.11 22.22
CA LEU A 251 -1.30 -9.44 23.24
C LEU A 251 -1.94 -9.81 24.57
N VAL A 252 -3.01 -9.12 24.97
CA VAL A 252 -3.64 -9.38 26.28
C VAL A 252 -4.71 -10.47 26.23
N GLU A 253 -5.25 -10.79 25.06
CA GLU A 253 -6.16 -11.94 24.91
C GLU A 253 -5.40 -13.27 24.81
N ASN A 254 -4.16 -13.25 24.32
CA ASN A 254 -3.32 -14.44 24.28
C ASN A 254 -2.65 -14.68 25.66
N PRO A 255 -2.90 -15.83 26.32
CA PRO A 255 -2.33 -16.15 27.63
C PRO A 255 -0.80 -16.05 27.69
N ASP A 256 -0.10 -16.48 26.63
CA ASP A 256 1.37 -16.53 26.57
C ASP A 256 2.02 -15.13 26.51
N THR A 257 1.26 -14.13 26.07
CA THR A 257 1.73 -12.75 25.90
C THR A 257 1.02 -11.76 26.80
N SER A 258 0.07 -12.24 27.62
CA SER A 258 -0.86 -11.39 28.36
C SER A 258 -0.18 -10.43 29.33
N GLU A 259 0.92 -10.86 29.94
CA GLU A 259 1.70 -10.07 30.89
C GLU A 259 2.55 -8.96 30.24
N ILE A 260 2.77 -8.98 28.93
CA ILE A 260 3.68 -8.03 28.25
C ILE A 260 3.22 -6.60 28.45
N ILE A 261 1.90 -6.37 28.41
CA ILE A 261 1.34 -5.03 28.59
C ILE A 261 1.50 -4.56 30.04
N ASP A 262 1.32 -5.44 31.01
CA ASP A 262 1.47 -5.09 32.43
C ASP A 262 2.94 -4.80 32.76
N ILE A 263 3.87 -5.63 32.26
CA ILE A 263 5.31 -5.37 32.39
C ILE A 263 5.69 -4.05 31.70
N TYR A 264 5.11 -3.74 30.53
CA TYR A 264 5.36 -2.46 29.87
C TYR A 264 5.02 -1.26 30.78
N ILE A 265 3.89 -1.32 31.48
CA ILE A 265 3.44 -0.26 32.38
C ILE A 265 4.42 -0.12 33.56
N LEU A 266 4.82 -1.25 34.15
CA LEU A 266 5.84 -1.30 35.20
C LEU A 266 7.14 -0.64 34.74
N VAL A 267 7.73 -1.11 33.64
CA VAL A 267 9.05 -0.61 33.19
C VAL A 267 8.98 0.84 32.73
N ASN A 268 7.85 1.30 32.20
CA ASN A 268 7.64 2.70 31.87
C ASN A 268 7.60 3.58 33.13
N ASN A 269 6.99 3.12 34.22
CA ASN A 269 7.01 3.82 35.51
C ASN A 269 8.40 3.82 36.13
N LEU A 270 9.10 2.68 36.12
CA LEU A 270 10.45 2.54 36.65
C LEU A 270 11.46 3.38 35.87
N ALA A 271 11.33 3.47 34.55
CA ALA A 271 12.14 4.36 33.72
C ALA A 271 11.92 5.84 34.09
N LYS A 272 10.67 6.27 34.32
CA LYS A 272 10.37 7.64 34.80
C LYS A 272 10.93 7.92 36.20
N LYS A 273 10.97 6.91 37.08
CA LYS A 273 11.61 6.98 38.41
C LYS A 273 13.15 6.92 38.34
N GLY A 274 13.74 6.71 37.16
CA GLY A 274 15.20 6.62 36.97
C GLY A 274 15.82 5.27 37.37
N VAL A 275 15.01 4.24 37.61
CA VAL A 275 15.47 2.89 37.97
C VAL A 275 16.09 2.18 36.76
N LEU A 276 15.45 2.30 35.60
CA LEU A 276 16.02 1.82 34.33
C LEU A 276 16.86 2.94 33.70
N LYS A 277 18.13 2.64 33.40
CA LYS A 277 19.07 3.60 32.84
C LYS A 277 19.36 3.30 31.38
N ILE A 278 19.54 4.32 30.57
CA ILE A 278 19.97 4.16 29.18
C ILE A 278 21.50 4.15 29.15
N ALA A 279 22.08 3.09 28.57
CA ALA A 279 23.50 3.00 28.29
C ALA A 279 23.70 2.36 26.91
N ASN A 280 24.56 2.97 26.09
CA ASN A 280 24.81 2.54 24.71
C ASN A 280 23.53 2.40 23.84
N GLY A 281 22.56 3.28 24.07
CA GLY A 281 21.28 3.27 23.32
C GLY A 281 20.26 2.22 23.76
N GLU A 282 20.53 1.47 24.84
CA GLU A 282 19.63 0.44 25.37
C GLU A 282 19.26 0.71 26.82
N TYR A 283 18.06 0.29 27.21
CA TYR A 283 17.64 0.23 28.60
C TYR A 283 18.38 -0.90 29.32
N ASN A 284 18.95 -0.55 30.48
CA ASN A 284 19.72 -1.42 31.33
C ASN A 284 19.22 -1.36 32.77
N TYR A 285 19.40 -2.47 33.48
CA TYR A 285 19.20 -2.58 34.91
C TYR A 285 20.39 -3.34 35.50
N ASN A 286 21.07 -2.75 36.48
CA ASN A 286 22.27 -3.32 37.13
C ASN A 286 23.34 -3.85 36.14
N GLY A 287 23.54 -3.15 35.01
CA GLY A 287 24.51 -3.53 33.98
C GLY A 287 24.03 -4.60 32.98
N VAL A 288 22.82 -5.14 33.16
CA VAL A 288 22.19 -6.08 32.22
C VAL A 288 21.35 -5.33 31.20
N LYS A 289 21.58 -5.64 29.92
CA LYS A 289 20.85 -5.08 28.78
C LYS A 289 19.47 -5.72 28.66
N LEU A 290 18.44 -4.89 28.70
CA LEU A 290 17.05 -5.35 28.64
C LEU A 290 16.40 -5.11 27.27
N GLY A 291 16.83 -4.07 26.52
CA GLY A 291 16.34 -3.81 25.16
C GLY A 291 16.48 -2.35 24.73
N ALA A 292 16.31 -2.09 23.44
CA ALA A 292 16.44 -0.75 22.85
C ALA A 292 15.31 0.21 23.24
N ASP A 293 14.10 -0.31 23.48
CA ASP A 293 12.93 0.46 23.87
C ASP A 293 12.07 -0.29 24.90
N LEU A 294 11.19 0.43 25.59
CA LEU A 294 10.39 -0.13 26.69
C LEU A 294 9.44 -1.27 26.27
N LYS A 295 8.97 -1.33 25.02
CA LYS A 295 8.17 -2.46 24.53
C LYS A 295 9.06 -3.69 24.34
N THR A 296 10.24 -3.51 23.75
CA THR A 296 11.24 -4.58 23.63
C THR A 296 11.71 -5.09 25.00
N VAL A 297 11.88 -4.18 25.98
CA VAL A 297 12.17 -4.54 27.37
C VAL A 297 11.07 -5.42 27.96
N ALA A 298 9.80 -5.01 27.82
CA ALA A 298 8.67 -5.77 28.33
C ALA A 298 8.58 -7.15 27.69
N GLN A 299 8.72 -7.24 26.36
CA GLN A 299 8.74 -8.50 25.62
C GLN A 299 9.86 -9.42 26.13
N ASN A 300 11.07 -8.89 26.30
CA ASN A 300 12.23 -9.66 26.74
C ASN A 300 12.06 -10.16 28.16
N LEU A 301 11.59 -9.33 29.09
CA LEU A 301 11.31 -9.73 30.46
C LEU A 301 10.22 -10.80 30.54
N SER A 302 9.24 -10.78 29.63
CA SER A 302 8.19 -11.79 29.58
C SER A 302 8.62 -13.13 28.98
N THR A 303 9.55 -13.13 28.03
CA THR A 303 9.78 -14.31 27.18
C THR A 303 11.17 -14.93 27.33
N LYS A 304 12.16 -14.18 27.82
CA LYS A 304 13.54 -14.68 27.96
C LYS A 304 13.77 -15.27 29.35
N LYS A 305 14.00 -16.59 29.40
CA LYS A 305 14.32 -17.34 30.62
C LYS A 305 15.46 -16.75 31.45
N GLY A 306 16.45 -16.14 30.80
CA GLY A 306 17.60 -15.53 31.48
C GLY A 306 17.31 -14.21 32.20
N LEU A 307 16.08 -13.70 32.17
CA LEU A 307 15.68 -12.43 32.79
C LEU A 307 14.63 -12.59 33.90
N GLU A 308 14.32 -13.82 34.32
CA GLU A 308 13.29 -14.11 35.32
C GLU A 308 13.58 -13.44 36.68
N GLU A 309 14.81 -13.55 37.18
CA GLU A 309 15.21 -12.92 38.45
C GLU A 309 15.12 -11.38 38.38
N ILE A 310 15.54 -10.79 37.25
CA ILE A 310 15.43 -9.35 37.02
C ILE A 310 13.96 -8.91 36.98
N LYS A 311 13.09 -9.69 36.33
CA LYS A 311 11.66 -9.43 36.31
C LYS A 311 11.08 -9.39 37.73
N ILE A 312 11.45 -10.35 38.58
CA ILE A 312 11.01 -10.40 39.99
C ILE A 312 11.51 -9.16 40.75
N GLU A 313 12.79 -8.80 40.63
CA GLU A 313 13.35 -7.61 41.29
C GLU A 313 12.66 -6.30 40.86
N LEU A 314 12.30 -6.18 39.59
CA LEU A 314 11.60 -4.99 39.09
C LEU A 314 10.16 -4.92 39.61
N LEU A 315 9.48 -6.06 39.75
CA LEU A 315 8.13 -6.13 40.34
C LEU A 315 8.11 -5.68 41.81
N GLU A 316 9.15 -5.99 42.57
CA GLU A 316 9.29 -5.55 43.97
C GLU A 316 9.54 -4.03 44.12
N LYS A 317 9.85 -3.34 43.01
CA LYS A 317 10.13 -1.89 42.97
C LYS A 317 8.96 -1.05 42.46
N GLU A 318 7.84 -1.67 42.08
CA GLU A 318 6.62 -0.98 41.62
C GLU A 318 6.08 0.01 42.67
#